data_AF-A0A3D9I2D0-F1
#
_entry.id   AF-A0A3D9I2D0-F1
#
_cell.length_a   1.000
_cell.length_b   1.000
_cell.length_c   1.000
_cell.angle_alpha   90.00
_cell.angle_beta   90.00
_cell.angle_gamma   90.00
#
_symmetry.space_group_name_H-M   'P 1'
#
loop_
_entity.id
_entity.type
_entity.pdbx_description
1 polymer ?
#
loop_
_entity_poly.entity_id
_entity_poly.type
_entity_poly.pdbx_seq_one_letter_code
_entity_poly.pdbx_strand_id
1 'polypeptide(L)'
;ASGIAYTAYRLFMDKQRGIFERFHTMPISRSALLWGHVLTSLVSNAISVIVIILVALVMGFRSSAGILPWLAVAGILALFTLALTWVAAIAGLSAKTVEGASAFSYPLIFLPFISSAFVPTDSMPKVVRAFAENQPVTSIVNAIRALLSGQPVGNEIWTALAWCVGILLVSYFFAMRAYKRRV
;
A
#
# COMPACT_ATOMS: atom_id res chain seq x y z
N ALA A 1 -4.83 2.34 3.96
CA ALA A 1 -5.88 2.22 2.92
C ALA A 1 -6.59 3.56 2.63
N SER A 2 -7.01 4.34 3.62
CA SER A 2 -7.66 5.65 3.39
C SER A 2 -6.77 6.65 2.64
N GLY A 3 -5.46 6.73 2.94
CA GLY A 3 -4.51 7.57 2.17
C GLY A 3 -4.33 7.11 0.72
N ILE A 4 -4.46 5.82 0.47
CA ILE A 4 -4.39 5.22 -0.88
C ILE A 4 -5.67 5.56 -1.67
N ALA A 5 -6.84 5.47 -1.04
CA ALA A 5 -8.11 5.91 -1.62
C ALA A 5 -8.07 7.40 -2.00
N TYR A 6 -7.53 8.23 -1.12
CA TYR A 6 -7.36 9.66 -1.36
C TYR A 6 -6.45 9.96 -2.56
N THR A 7 -5.45 9.11 -2.81
CA THR A 7 -4.59 9.23 -4.00
C THR A 7 -5.38 9.00 -5.29
N ALA A 8 -6.21 7.96 -5.33
CA ALA A 8 -7.08 7.70 -6.49
C ALA A 8 -8.08 8.84 -6.73
N TYR A 9 -8.68 9.36 -5.66
CA TYR A 9 -9.59 10.51 -5.72
C TYR A 9 -8.92 11.75 -6.32
N ARG A 10 -7.74 12.13 -5.83
CA ARG A 10 -6.99 13.29 -6.34
C ARG A 10 -6.62 13.11 -7.81
N LEU A 11 -6.13 11.93 -8.17
CA LEU A 11 -5.77 11.60 -9.54
C LEU A 11 -6.98 11.69 -10.49
N PHE A 12 -8.14 11.21 -10.03
CA PHE A 12 -9.39 11.30 -10.78
C PHE A 12 -9.88 12.75 -10.94
N MET A 13 -9.75 13.58 -9.90
CA MET A 13 -10.08 15.01 -9.97
C MET A 13 -9.19 15.75 -10.95
N ASP A 14 -7.88 15.48 -10.95
CA ASP A 14 -6.95 16.09 -11.90
C ASP A 14 -7.28 15.71 -13.35
N LYS A 15 -7.66 14.44 -13.56
CA LYS A 15 -8.15 13.96 -14.86
C LYS A 15 -9.44 14.69 -15.28
N GLN A 16 -10.44 14.80 -14.40
CA GLN A 16 -11.69 15.50 -14.73
C GLN A 16 -11.49 16.97 -15.06
N ARG A 17 -10.53 17.63 -14.39
CA ARG A 17 -10.24 19.05 -14.57
C ARG A 17 -9.38 19.35 -15.80
N GLY A 18 -9.01 18.34 -16.59
CA GLY A 18 -8.17 18.50 -17.77
C GLY A 18 -6.73 18.89 -17.46
N ILE A 19 -6.24 18.59 -16.25
CA ILE A 19 -4.89 18.99 -15.80
C ILE A 19 -3.84 18.20 -16.58
N PHE A 20 -4.15 16.97 -16.96
CA PHE A 20 -3.25 16.12 -17.73
C PHE A 20 -2.94 16.78 -19.07
N GLU A 21 -3.95 17.21 -19.81
CA GLU A 21 -3.85 17.86 -21.12
C GLU A 21 -3.01 19.14 -21.03
N ARG A 22 -3.20 19.95 -19.98
CA ARG A 22 -2.42 21.17 -19.74
C ARG A 22 -0.93 20.88 -19.48
N PHE A 23 -0.61 19.84 -18.71
CA PHE A 23 0.80 19.47 -18.49
C PHE A 23 1.46 18.87 -19.72
N HIS A 24 0.70 18.24 -20.61
CA HIS A 24 1.23 17.72 -21.87
C HIS A 24 1.64 18.80 -22.87
N THR A 25 1.13 20.03 -22.74
CA THR A 25 1.57 21.17 -23.56
C THR A 25 2.82 21.86 -23.01
N MET A 26 3.31 21.44 -21.83
CA MET A 26 4.53 21.96 -21.20
C MET A 26 5.71 21.00 -21.43
N PRO A 27 6.98 21.45 -21.34
CA PRO A 27 8.15 20.60 -21.47
C PRO A 27 8.40 19.75 -20.21
N ILE A 28 7.40 18.95 -19.82
CA ILE A 28 7.41 18.09 -18.62
C ILE A 28 7.30 16.64 -19.06
N SER A 29 8.02 15.74 -18.40
CA SER A 29 7.87 14.31 -18.68
C SER A 29 6.45 13.84 -18.35
N ARG A 30 5.84 13.06 -19.25
CA ARG A 30 4.46 12.56 -19.09
C ARG A 30 4.29 11.78 -17.77
N SER A 31 5.31 11.00 -17.40
CA SER A 31 5.32 10.23 -16.15
C SER A 31 5.40 11.08 -14.87
N ALA A 32 5.84 12.34 -14.95
CA ALA A 32 6.00 13.20 -13.77
C ALA A 32 4.69 13.38 -12.99
N LEU A 33 3.55 13.43 -13.69
CA LEU A 33 2.25 13.63 -13.06
C LEU A 33 1.84 12.45 -12.18
N LEU A 34 2.02 11.22 -12.70
CA LEU A 34 1.74 10.00 -11.92
C LEU A 34 2.72 9.87 -10.75
N TRP A 35 4.02 10.07 -11.00
CA TRP A 35 5.02 9.99 -9.95
C TRP A 35 4.84 11.06 -8.86
N GLY A 36 4.31 12.24 -9.20
CA GLY A 36 3.97 13.27 -8.22
C GLY A 36 2.93 12.79 -7.20
N HIS A 37 1.86 12.13 -7.68
CA HIS A 37 0.86 11.50 -6.81
C HIS A 37 1.44 10.35 -6.01
N VAL A 38 2.25 9.49 -6.63
CA VAL A 38 2.91 8.35 -5.96
C VAL A 38 3.82 8.83 -4.84
N LEU A 39 4.69 9.80 -5.11
CA LEU A 39 5.64 10.34 -4.13
C LEU A 39 4.93 11.06 -2.99
N THR A 40 3.92 11.88 -3.31
CA THR A 40 3.11 12.56 -2.27
C THR A 40 2.42 11.54 -1.36
N SER A 41 1.90 10.46 -1.92
CA SER A 41 1.28 9.38 -1.15
C SER A 41 2.30 8.67 -0.25
N LEU A 42 3.48 8.32 -0.78
CA LEU A 42 4.54 7.68 0.01
C LEU A 42 4.98 8.55 1.18
N VAL A 43 5.22 9.84 0.95
CA VAL A 43 5.62 10.78 2.00
C VAL A 43 4.52 10.91 3.06
N SER A 44 3.26 11.08 2.64
CA SER A 44 2.13 11.22 3.57
C SER A 44 1.92 9.96 4.42
N ASN A 45 2.03 8.76 3.82
CA ASN A 45 1.91 7.51 4.55
C ASN A 45 3.14 7.26 5.44
N ALA A 46 4.34 7.65 5.02
CA ALA A 46 5.55 7.56 5.85
C ALA A 46 5.42 8.43 7.11
N ILE A 47 4.94 9.67 6.96
CA ILE A 47 4.64 10.55 8.11
C ILE A 47 3.60 9.89 9.01
N SER A 48 2.53 9.33 8.45
CA SER A 48 1.50 8.63 9.22
C SER A 48 2.07 7.45 10.03
N VAL A 49 2.94 6.65 9.42
CA VAL A 49 3.62 5.52 10.09
C VAL A 49 4.54 6.02 11.21
N ILE A 50 5.31 7.08 10.98
CA ILE A 50 6.16 7.69 12.02
C ILE A 50 5.30 8.13 13.21
N VAL A 51 4.18 8.83 12.96
CA VAL A 51 3.25 9.25 14.02
C VAL A 51 2.70 8.05 14.79
N ILE A 52 2.29 6.99 14.10
CA ILE A 52 1.79 5.75 14.75
C ILE A 52 2.87 5.13 15.64
N ILE A 53 4.12 5.05 15.17
CA ILE A 53 5.24 4.51 15.94
C ILE A 53 5.51 5.37 17.18
N LEU A 54 5.53 6.70 17.04
CA LEU A 54 5.72 7.62 18.17
C LEU A 54 4.62 7.43 19.22
N VAL A 55 3.36 7.34 18.81
CA VAL A 55 2.24 7.08 19.72
C VAL A 55 2.40 5.72 20.40
N ALA A 56 2.77 4.67 19.66
CA ALA A 56 3.02 3.35 20.25
C ALA A 56 4.12 3.40 21.32
N LEU A 57 5.22 4.11 21.05
CA LEU A 57 6.30 4.33 22.02
C LEU A 57 5.81 5.08 23.27
N VAL A 58 4.98 6.12 23.10
CA VAL A 58 4.37 6.84 24.23
C VAL A 58 3.46 5.93 25.06
N MET A 59 2.69 5.05 24.41
CA MET A 59 1.83 4.06 25.08
C MET A 59 2.61 2.91 25.75
N GLY A 60 3.94 2.89 25.65
CA GLY A 60 4.78 1.91 26.32
C GLY A 60 5.25 0.74 25.45
N PHE A 61 4.99 0.75 24.13
CA PHE A 61 5.61 -0.22 23.23
C PHE A 61 7.14 -0.12 23.31
N ARG A 62 7.81 -1.24 23.55
CA ARG A 62 9.27 -1.34 23.55
C ARG A 62 9.66 -2.56 22.73
N SER A 63 10.60 -2.36 21.81
CA SER A 63 11.16 -3.39 20.95
C SER A 63 12.61 -3.63 21.35
N SER A 64 13.01 -4.90 21.45
CA SER A 64 14.41 -5.29 21.62
C SER A 64 15.19 -5.27 20.30
N ALA A 65 14.52 -4.97 19.18
CA ALA A 65 15.11 -5.02 17.86
C ALA A 65 16.09 -3.86 17.62
N GLY A 66 17.24 -4.18 17.02
CA GLY A 66 18.21 -3.18 16.58
C GLY A 66 17.75 -2.38 15.36
N ILE A 67 18.64 -1.54 14.83
CA ILE A 67 18.34 -0.64 13.70
C ILE A 67 17.95 -1.40 12.43
N LEU A 68 18.61 -2.53 12.15
CA LEU A 68 18.41 -3.27 10.91
C LEU A 68 16.98 -3.84 10.77
N PRO A 69 16.40 -4.51 11.78
CA PRO A 69 14.98 -4.88 11.75
C PRO A 69 14.02 -3.71 11.54
N TRP A 70 14.28 -2.56 12.17
CA TRP A 70 13.46 -1.36 11.96
C TRP A 70 13.54 -0.84 10.52
N LEU A 71 14.73 -0.87 9.90
CA LEU A 71 14.89 -0.54 8.48
C LEU A 71 14.14 -1.54 7.58
N ALA A 72 14.15 -2.83 7.92
CA ALA A 72 13.37 -3.84 7.19
C ALA A 72 11.86 -3.61 7.30
N VAL A 73 11.36 -3.26 8.50
CA VAL A 73 9.95 -2.87 8.73
C VAL A 73 9.59 -1.63 7.91
N ALA A 74 10.44 -0.60 7.93
CA ALA A 74 10.22 0.60 7.12
C ALA A 74 10.19 0.28 5.62
N GLY A 75 11.13 -0.55 5.15
CA GLY A 75 11.23 -0.97 3.76
C GLY A 75 10.00 -1.75 3.28
N ILE A 76 9.51 -2.71 4.07
CA ILE A 76 8.35 -3.52 3.67
C ILE A 76 7.06 -2.69 3.67
N LEU A 77 6.89 -1.78 4.64
CA LEU A 77 5.74 -0.88 4.69
C LEU A 77 5.77 0.14 3.53
N ALA A 78 6.95 0.66 3.20
CA ALA A 78 7.12 1.54 2.04
C ALA A 78 6.82 0.82 0.73
N LEU A 79 7.31 -0.41 0.56
CA LEU A 79 7.06 -1.22 -0.63
C LEU A 79 5.58 -1.58 -0.77
N PHE A 80 4.93 -1.98 0.33
CA PHE A 80 3.49 -2.26 0.34
C PHE A 80 2.66 -1.01 0.01
N THR A 81 3.02 0.13 0.61
CA THR A 81 2.39 1.42 0.31
C THR A 81 2.55 1.80 -1.16
N LEU A 82 3.74 1.64 -1.72
CA LEU A 82 4.02 1.88 -3.14
C LEU A 82 3.17 0.98 -4.03
N ALA A 83 3.11 -0.32 -3.75
CA ALA A 83 2.30 -1.29 -4.48
C ALA A 83 0.81 -0.88 -4.49
N LEU A 84 0.24 -0.58 -3.31
CA LEU A 84 -1.16 -0.18 -3.22
C LEU A 84 -1.43 1.21 -3.86
N THR A 85 -0.45 2.09 -3.87
CA THR A 85 -0.57 3.40 -4.52
C THR A 85 -0.66 3.26 -6.05
N TRP A 86 0.05 2.30 -6.64
CA TRP A 86 -0.11 1.97 -8.05
C TRP A 86 -1.46 1.31 -8.36
N VAL A 87 -2.02 0.53 -7.43
CA VAL A 87 -3.42 0.07 -7.54
C VAL A 87 -4.39 1.26 -7.53
N ALA A 88 -4.17 2.24 -6.66
CA ALA A 88 -4.95 3.48 -6.64
C ALA A 88 -4.82 4.28 -7.94
N ALA A 89 -3.64 4.29 -8.56
CA ALA A 89 -3.46 4.96 -9.85
C ALA A 89 -4.35 4.35 -10.94
N ILE A 90 -4.50 3.02 -10.97
CA ILE A 90 -5.42 2.34 -11.89
C ILE A 90 -6.86 2.82 -11.66
N ALA A 91 -7.31 2.83 -10.40
CA ALA A 91 -8.65 3.26 -10.03
C ALA A 91 -8.91 4.71 -10.43
N GLY A 92 -7.99 5.64 -10.09
CA GLY A 92 -8.12 7.05 -10.44
C GLY A 92 -8.13 7.32 -11.95
N LEU A 93 -7.32 6.59 -12.72
CA LEU A 93 -7.29 6.71 -14.19
C LEU A 93 -8.52 6.08 -14.87
N SER A 94 -9.07 5.00 -14.31
CA SER A 94 -10.11 4.19 -14.95
C SER A 94 -11.53 4.59 -14.53
N ALA A 95 -11.68 5.22 -13.36
CA ALA A 95 -12.96 5.64 -12.84
C ALA A 95 -13.68 6.63 -13.78
N LYS A 96 -15.02 6.57 -13.70
CA LYS A 96 -15.95 7.47 -14.38
C LYS A 96 -16.64 8.44 -13.41
N THR A 97 -16.68 8.10 -12.13
CA THR A 97 -17.30 8.89 -11.05
C THR A 97 -16.35 8.99 -9.86
N VAL A 98 -16.63 9.96 -8.98
CA VAL A 98 -15.87 10.18 -7.74
C VAL A 98 -15.95 8.95 -6.84
N GLU A 99 -17.16 8.41 -6.71
CA GLU A 99 -17.46 7.24 -5.90
C GLU A 99 -16.69 6.03 -6.43
N GLY A 100 -16.68 5.85 -7.76
CA GLY A 100 -15.92 4.78 -8.42
C GLY A 100 -14.41 4.90 -8.22
N ALA A 101 -13.88 6.12 -8.12
CA ALA A 101 -12.45 6.36 -7.87
C ALA A 101 -12.03 5.95 -6.44
N SER A 102 -12.95 5.99 -5.46
CA SER A 102 -12.64 5.71 -4.05
C SER A 102 -13.10 4.31 -3.60
N ALA A 103 -14.19 3.78 -4.16
CA ALA A 103 -14.82 2.53 -3.73
C ALA A 103 -13.93 1.29 -3.91
N PHE A 104 -12.97 1.30 -4.84
CA PHE A 104 -12.00 0.21 -5.02
C PHE A 104 -11.19 -0.09 -3.75
N SER A 105 -11.10 0.88 -2.84
CA SER A 105 -10.33 0.79 -1.61
C SER A 105 -11.04 -0.02 -0.52
N TYR A 106 -12.36 -0.24 -0.61
CA TYR A 106 -13.09 -0.93 0.46
C TYR A 106 -12.58 -2.35 0.72
N PRO A 107 -12.36 -3.21 -0.29
CA PRO A 107 -11.72 -4.51 -0.05
C PRO A 107 -10.34 -4.39 0.62
N LEU A 108 -9.54 -3.37 0.27
CA LEU A 108 -8.23 -3.13 0.88
C LEU A 108 -8.32 -2.67 2.33
N ILE A 109 -9.37 -1.94 2.70
CA ILE A 109 -9.66 -1.53 4.09
C ILE A 109 -10.04 -2.74 4.93
N PHE A 110 -10.83 -3.66 4.38
CA PHE A 110 -11.30 -4.85 5.11
C PHE A 110 -10.27 -5.99 5.15
N LEU A 111 -9.33 -6.04 4.20
CA LEU A 111 -8.36 -7.13 4.09
C LEU A 111 -7.58 -7.44 5.41
N PRO A 112 -7.11 -6.45 6.19
CA PRO A 112 -6.43 -6.71 7.45
C PRO A 112 -7.32 -7.34 8.53
N PHE A 113 -8.65 -7.15 8.47
CA PHE A 113 -9.56 -7.72 9.47
C PHE A 113 -9.67 -9.25 9.36
N ILE A 114 -9.37 -9.80 8.18
CA ILE A 114 -9.32 -11.24 7.91
C ILE A 114 -7.85 -11.66 7.76
N SER A 115 -7.03 -11.28 8.73
CA SER A 115 -5.58 -11.56 8.78
C SER A 115 -5.12 -11.86 10.20
N SER A 116 -3.86 -12.24 10.36
CA SER A 116 -3.22 -12.40 11.67
C SER A 116 -3.05 -11.10 12.47
N ALA A 117 -3.50 -9.94 11.96
CA ALA A 117 -3.36 -8.64 12.62
C ALA A 117 -4.12 -8.54 13.94
N PHE A 118 -5.31 -9.14 14.02
CA PHE A 118 -6.19 -9.03 15.19
C PHE A 118 -6.24 -10.31 16.03
N VAL A 119 -6.22 -11.48 15.39
CA VAL A 119 -6.37 -12.78 16.05
C VAL A 119 -5.45 -13.79 15.35
N PRO A 120 -4.86 -14.76 16.08
CA PRO A 120 -4.14 -15.89 15.48
C PRO A 120 -4.98 -16.64 14.42
N THR A 121 -4.40 -16.97 13.27
CA THR A 121 -5.11 -17.57 12.13
C THR A 121 -5.58 -19.00 12.40
N ASP A 122 -4.90 -19.72 13.30
CA ASP A 122 -5.24 -21.07 13.74
C ASP A 122 -6.55 -21.15 14.51
N SER A 123 -6.98 -20.06 15.14
CA SER A 123 -8.29 -19.94 15.79
C SER A 123 -9.46 -19.70 14.83
N MET A 124 -9.19 -19.41 13.56
CA MET A 124 -10.22 -19.08 12.57
C MET A 124 -10.87 -20.36 11.99
N PRO A 125 -12.16 -20.30 11.59
CA PRO A 125 -12.80 -21.39 10.84
C PRO A 125 -12.02 -21.74 9.56
N LYS A 126 -12.02 -23.02 9.16
CA LYS A 126 -11.16 -23.57 8.08
C LYS A 126 -11.11 -22.71 6.80
N VAL A 127 -12.26 -22.26 6.30
CA VAL A 127 -12.34 -21.45 5.07
C VAL A 127 -11.73 -20.07 5.26
N VAL A 128 -12.03 -19.42 6.39
CA VAL A 128 -11.51 -18.09 6.74
C VAL A 128 -10.00 -18.17 6.94
N ARG A 129 -9.54 -19.21 7.64
CA ARG A 129 -8.12 -19.50 7.85
C ARG A 129 -7.36 -19.67 6.54
N ALA A 130 -7.90 -20.47 5.60
CA ALA A 130 -7.26 -20.69 4.31
C ALA A 130 -7.06 -19.37 3.53
N PHE A 131 -8.04 -18.47 3.56
CA PHE A 131 -7.88 -17.14 2.98
C PHE A 131 -6.85 -16.30 3.74
N ALA A 132 -6.98 -16.24 5.07
CA ALA A 132 -6.10 -15.45 5.92
C ALA A 132 -4.63 -15.86 5.78
N GLU A 133 -4.32 -17.14 5.65
CA GLU A 133 -2.95 -17.63 5.50
C GLU A 133 -2.34 -17.37 4.10
N ASN A 134 -3.15 -17.08 3.08
CA ASN A 134 -2.70 -16.96 1.69
C ASN A 134 -2.82 -15.52 1.12
N GLN A 135 -2.79 -14.51 1.99
CA GLN A 135 -2.97 -13.11 1.62
C GLN A 135 -1.84 -12.22 2.15
N PRO A 136 -1.52 -11.08 1.50
CA PRO A 136 -0.29 -10.32 1.76
C PRO A 136 -0.19 -9.76 3.18
N VAL A 137 -1.30 -9.30 3.76
CA VAL A 137 -1.31 -8.63 5.07
C VAL A 137 -0.86 -9.59 6.17
N THR A 138 -1.27 -10.85 6.13
CA THR A 138 -0.86 -11.84 7.14
C THR A 138 0.64 -12.04 7.15
N SER A 139 1.27 -12.25 5.99
CA SER A 139 2.73 -12.39 5.93
C SER A 139 3.47 -11.12 6.32
N ILE A 140 2.98 -9.94 5.92
CA ILE A 140 3.57 -8.65 6.32
C ILE A 140 3.49 -8.47 7.84
N VAL A 141 2.33 -8.73 8.44
CA VAL A 141 2.11 -8.61 9.88
C VAL A 141 2.99 -9.60 10.65
N ASN A 142 3.04 -10.86 10.21
CA ASN A 142 3.86 -11.88 10.84
C ASN A 142 5.36 -11.53 10.76
N ALA A 143 5.83 -11.06 9.60
CA ALA A 143 7.21 -10.64 9.42
C ALA A 143 7.58 -9.43 10.30
N ILE A 144 6.73 -8.38 10.33
CA ILE A 144 6.94 -7.20 11.18
C ILE A 144 6.95 -7.60 12.67
N ARG A 145 6.01 -8.45 13.09
CA ARG A 145 5.94 -8.93 14.47
C ARG A 145 7.23 -9.68 14.85
N ALA A 146 7.69 -10.60 14.02
CA ALA A 146 8.92 -11.34 14.27
C ALA A 146 10.14 -10.40 14.35
N LEU A 147 10.27 -9.47 13.39
CA LEU A 147 11.34 -8.47 13.37
C LEU A 147 11.38 -7.62 14.65
N LEU A 148 10.23 -7.12 15.10
CA LEU A 148 10.15 -6.23 16.26
C LEU A 148 10.22 -6.99 17.59
N SER A 149 9.89 -8.28 17.62
CA SER A 149 10.05 -9.13 18.82
C SER A 149 11.42 -9.80 18.90
N GLY A 150 12.36 -9.48 18.00
CA GLY A 150 13.69 -10.09 17.96
C GLY A 150 13.67 -11.59 17.63
N GLN A 151 12.60 -12.07 16.98
CA GLN A 151 12.44 -13.45 16.58
C GLN A 151 12.96 -13.69 15.16
N PRO A 152 13.38 -14.92 14.81
CA PRO A 152 13.70 -15.28 13.44
C PRO A 152 12.48 -15.07 12.53
N VAL A 153 12.68 -14.37 11.41
CA VAL A 153 11.59 -13.94 10.52
C VAL A 153 11.11 -15.07 9.58
N GLY A 154 11.87 -16.15 9.46
CA GLY A 154 11.51 -17.32 8.65
C GLY A 154 11.15 -16.97 7.20
N ASN A 155 10.21 -17.72 6.61
CA ASN A 155 9.78 -17.53 5.22
C ASN A 155 8.74 -16.41 5.02
N GLU A 156 8.22 -15.83 6.10
CA GLU A 156 7.14 -14.82 6.02
C GLU A 156 7.61 -13.54 5.32
N ILE A 157 8.86 -13.14 5.52
CA ILE A 157 9.42 -11.97 4.82
C ILE A 157 9.49 -12.18 3.31
N TRP A 158 9.88 -13.38 2.87
CA TRP A 158 9.96 -13.70 1.45
C TRP A 158 8.58 -13.75 0.80
N THR A 159 7.60 -14.32 1.51
CA THR A 159 6.20 -14.35 1.07
C THR A 159 5.62 -12.94 0.98
N ALA A 160 5.88 -12.10 1.98
CA ALA A 160 5.45 -10.71 1.99
C ALA A 160 6.12 -9.89 0.86
N LEU A 161 7.42 -10.08 0.62
CA LEU A 161 8.14 -9.44 -0.48
C LEU A 161 7.60 -9.90 -1.84
N ALA A 162 7.36 -11.20 -2.03
CA ALA A 162 6.79 -11.74 -3.26
C ALA A 162 5.42 -11.13 -3.56
N TRP A 163 4.55 -11.00 -2.56
CA TRP A 163 3.27 -10.32 -2.69
C TRP A 163 3.43 -8.85 -3.05
N CYS A 164 4.26 -8.11 -2.31
CA CYS A 164 4.45 -6.68 -2.53
C CYS A 164 5.02 -6.40 -3.93
N VAL A 165 6.04 -7.14 -4.35
CA VAL A 165 6.64 -7.02 -5.69
C VAL A 165 5.66 -7.47 -6.77
N GLY A 166 4.95 -8.58 -6.57
CA GLY A 166 3.95 -9.07 -7.52
C GLY A 166 2.84 -8.05 -7.76
N ILE A 167 2.25 -7.51 -6.69
CA ILE A 167 1.23 -6.46 -6.76
C ILE A 167 1.81 -5.21 -7.42
N LEU A 168 3.02 -4.80 -7.06
CA LEU A 168 3.67 -3.62 -7.64
C LEU A 168 3.87 -3.76 -9.15
N LEU A 169 4.45 -4.87 -9.61
CA LEU A 169 4.73 -5.08 -11.03
C LEU A 169 3.44 -5.13 -11.85
N VAL A 170 2.45 -5.88 -11.37
CA VAL A 170 1.13 -5.98 -12.02
C VAL A 170 0.45 -4.61 -12.05
N SER A 171 0.35 -3.93 -10.91
CA SER A 171 -0.36 -2.65 -10.83
C SER A 171 0.34 -1.54 -11.61
N TYR A 172 1.67 -1.47 -11.57
CA TYR A 172 2.47 -0.55 -12.37
C TYR A 172 2.23 -0.76 -13.86
N PHE A 173 2.32 -2.02 -14.33
CA PHE A 173 2.09 -2.35 -15.74
C PHE A 173 0.70 -1.91 -16.21
N PHE A 174 -0.35 -2.26 -15.46
CA PHE A 174 -1.72 -1.88 -15.81
C PHE A 174 -1.98 -0.38 -15.70
N ALA A 175 -1.41 0.31 -14.70
CA ALA A 175 -1.51 1.76 -14.57
C ALA A 175 -0.86 2.47 -15.76
N MET A 176 0.35 2.06 -16.15
CA MET A 176 1.04 2.63 -17.30
C MET A 176 0.31 2.34 -18.61
N ARG A 177 -0.29 1.15 -18.76
CA ARG A 177 -1.13 0.82 -19.92
C ARG A 177 -2.41 1.66 -19.96
N ALA A 178 -3.05 1.88 -18.81
CA ALA A 178 -4.24 2.74 -18.71
C ALA A 178 -3.89 4.20 -19.03
N TYR A 179 -2.76 4.69 -18.54
CA TYR A 179 -2.26 6.03 -18.81
C TYR A 179 -1.96 6.23 -20.31
N LYS A 180 -1.22 5.32 -20.94
CA LYS A 180 -0.90 5.38 -22.39
C LYS A 180 -2.11 5.24 -23.32
N ARG A 181 -3.25 4.74 -22.86
CA ARG A 181 -4.48 4.66 -23.66
C ARG A 181 -5.32 5.94 -23.60
N ARG A 182 -5.03 6.82 -22.63
CA ARG A 182 -5.77 8.05 -22.38
C ARG A 182 -5.03 9.27 -22.93
N VAL A 183 -3.70 9.20 -22.93
CA VAL A 183 -2.79 10.11 -23.66
C VAL A 183 -2.64 9.64 -25.09
#